data_AF-A0A523ARE3-F1
#
_entry.id   AF-A0A523ARE3-F1
#
_cell.length_a   1.000
_cell.length_b   1.000
_cell.length_c   1.000
_cell.angle_alpha   90.00
_cell.angle_beta   90.00
_cell.angle_gamma   90.00
#
_symmetry.space_group_name_H-M   'P 1'
#
loop_
_entity.id
_entity.type
_entity.pdbx_description
1 polymer ?
#
loop_
_entity_poly.entity_id
_entity_poly.type
_entity_poly.pdbx_seq_one_letter_code
_entity_poly.pdbx_strand_id
1 'polypeptide(L)'
;QRVAIARALAVDPDLLLMDEPFANLDAQTRWILHQDLTKIWEEVRKTILFVTHNVEEAVYLSDRVIVLTSRPARIKRILRVGLPRPRDKLSKELVGLRKRVVELLREEVPYL
;
A
#
# COMPACT_ATOMS: atom_id res chain seq x y z
N GLN A 1 -13.88 3.85 9.21
CA GLN A 1 -12.50 3.90 8.68
C GLN A 1 -12.05 5.30 8.24
N ARG A 2 -12.70 5.99 7.30
CA ARG A 2 -12.33 7.35 6.85
C ARG A 2 -12.07 8.35 8.00
N VAL A 3 -12.99 8.40 8.97
CA VAL A 3 -12.87 9.27 10.15
C VAL A 3 -11.63 8.95 10.98
N ALA A 4 -11.21 7.68 11.06
CA ALA A 4 -10.03 7.28 11.81
C ALA A 4 -8.74 7.76 11.14
N ILE A 5 -8.65 7.64 9.81
CA ILE A 5 -7.52 8.16 9.02
C ILE A 5 -7.46 9.69 9.13
N ALA A 6 -8.59 10.36 8.94
CA ALA A 6 -8.66 11.83 9.06
C ALA A 6 -8.26 12.30 10.47
N ARG A 7 -8.75 11.65 11.52
CA ARG A 7 -8.37 11.95 12.91
C ARG A 7 -6.88 11.73 13.16
N ALA A 8 -6.30 10.66 12.62
CA ALA A 8 -4.89 10.39 12.77
C ALA A 8 -4.03 11.43 12.04
N LEU A 9 -4.49 11.94 10.90
CA LEU A 9 -3.81 13.02 10.18
C LEU A 9 -4.04 14.41 10.79
N ALA A 10 -5.17 14.64 11.46
CA ALA A 10 -5.53 15.93 12.06
C ALA A 10 -4.59 16.37 13.19
N VAL A 11 -3.89 15.43 13.83
CA VAL A 11 -2.86 15.72 14.85
C VAL A 11 -1.48 15.97 14.24
N ASP A 12 -1.41 16.14 12.91
CA ASP A 12 -0.20 16.43 12.13
C ASP A 12 1.01 15.52 12.42
N PRO A 13 0.84 14.18 12.45
CA PRO A 13 1.91 13.29 12.89
C PRO A 13 3.08 13.24 11.91
N ASP A 14 4.29 13.01 12.40
CA ASP A 14 5.46 12.74 11.55
C ASP A 14 5.36 11.40 10.80
N LEU A 15 4.71 10.42 11.45
CA LEU A 15 4.55 9.05 10.96
C LEU A 15 3.14 8.52 11.26
N LEU A 16 2.45 8.09 10.22
CA LEU A 16 1.18 7.37 10.31
C LEU A 16 1.41 5.87 10.13
N LEU A 17 1.03 5.08 11.14
CA LEU A 17 1.07 3.62 11.11
C LEU A 17 -0.35 3.07 10.90
N MET A 18 -0.52 2.13 9.96
CA MET A 18 -1.81 1.49 9.72
C MET A 18 -1.66 -0.02 9.56
N ASP A 19 -2.46 -0.79 10.28
CA ASP A 19 -2.55 -2.24 10.09
C ASP A 19 -3.85 -2.57 9.36
N GLU A 20 -3.74 -3.22 8.20
CA GLU A 20 -4.86 -3.60 7.33
C GLU A 20 -5.93 -2.50 7.12
N PRO A 21 -5.52 -1.27 6.71
CA PRO A 21 -6.40 -0.11 6.73
C PRO A 21 -7.65 -0.21 5.84
N PHE A 22 -7.65 -1.12 4.86
CA PHE A 22 -8.72 -1.24 3.84
C PHE A 22 -9.46 -2.56 3.84
N ALA A 23 -9.11 -3.51 4.73
CA ALA A 23 -9.64 -4.88 4.69
C ALA A 23 -11.16 -4.97 4.87
N ASN A 24 -11.76 -4.03 5.62
CA ASN A 24 -13.19 -4.03 5.96
C ASN A 24 -14.07 -3.19 5.01
N LEU A 25 -13.58 -2.88 3.81
CA LEU A 25 -14.26 -2.01 2.85
C LEU A 25 -14.68 -2.78 1.61
N ASP A 26 -15.85 -2.45 1.07
CA ASP A 26 -16.24 -2.90 -0.26
C ASP A 26 -15.34 -2.28 -1.34
N ALA A 27 -15.36 -2.87 -2.53
CA ALA A 27 -14.48 -2.48 -3.63
C ALA A 27 -14.62 -1.00 -4.04
N GLN A 28 -15.84 -0.45 -4.04
CA GLN A 28 -16.08 0.93 -4.45
C GLN A 28 -15.57 1.90 -3.37
N THR A 29 -15.95 1.68 -2.11
CA THR A 29 -15.51 2.54 -1.00
C THR A 29 -13.99 2.53 -0.87
N ARG A 30 -13.38 1.35 -1.00
CA ARG A 30 -11.93 1.19 -0.98
C ARG A 30 -11.24 1.97 -2.10
N TRP A 31 -11.77 1.90 -3.32
CA TRP A 31 -11.24 2.66 -4.46
C TRP A 31 -11.20 4.16 -4.16
N ILE A 32 -12.32 4.72 -3.69
CA ILE A 32 -12.40 6.15 -3.40
C ILE A 32 -11.41 6.51 -2.27
N LEU A 33 -11.30 5.66 -1.25
CA LEU A 33 -10.34 5.85 -0.16
C LEU A 33 -8.87 5.85 -0.61
N HIS A 34 -8.50 5.00 -1.57
CA HIS A 34 -7.15 5.04 -2.13
C HIS A 34 -6.87 6.35 -2.86
N GLN A 35 -7.86 6.88 -3.59
CA GLN A 35 -7.73 8.16 -4.27
C GLN A 35 -7.61 9.31 -3.27
N ASP A 36 -8.43 9.31 -2.22
CA ASP A 36 -8.39 10.34 -1.17
C ASP A 36 -7.03 10.33 -0.45
N LEU A 37 -6.54 9.15 -0.05
CA LEU A 37 -5.22 9.04 0.57
C LEU A 37 -4.08 9.48 -0.34
N THR A 38 -4.17 9.19 -1.64
CA THR A 38 -3.19 9.65 -2.63
C THR A 38 -3.16 11.18 -2.67
N LYS A 39 -4.33 11.83 -2.78
CA LYS A 39 -4.45 13.29 -2.81
C LYS A 39 -3.93 13.93 -1.52
N ILE A 40 -4.39 13.42 -0.37
CA ILE A 40 -3.96 13.94 0.93
C ILE A 40 -2.45 13.83 1.05
N TRP A 41 -1.86 12.68 0.72
CA TRP A 41 -0.42 12.50 0.78
C TRP A 41 0.33 13.45 -0.17
N GLU A 42 -0.20 13.73 -1.37
CA GLU A 42 0.41 14.70 -2.30
C GLU A 42 0.48 16.11 -1.70
N GLU A 43 -0.52 16.49 -0.90
CA GLU A 43 -0.61 17.78 -0.20
C GLU A 43 0.27 17.83 1.07
N VAL A 44 0.12 16.86 1.97
CA VAL A 44 0.76 16.92 3.31
C VAL A 44 2.13 16.26 3.38
N ARG A 45 2.46 15.38 2.42
CA ARG A 45 3.74 14.65 2.31
C ARG A 45 4.20 13.95 3.59
N LYS A 46 3.26 13.53 4.44
CA LYS A 46 3.55 12.79 5.68
C LYS A 46 4.10 11.39 5.39
N THR A 47 4.88 10.86 6.32
CA THR A 47 5.38 9.48 6.22
C THR A 47 4.26 8.53 6.62
N ILE A 48 3.96 7.56 5.74
CA ILE A 48 2.93 6.55 5.99
C ILE A 48 3.59 5.17 5.88
N LEU A 49 3.42 4.34 6.91
CA LEU A 49 3.74 2.92 6.89
C LEU A 49 2.46 2.14 7.12
N PHE A 50 2.18 1.19 6.24
CA PHE A 50 1.03 0.32 6.43
C PHE A 50 1.33 -1.12 6.04
N VAL A 51 0.62 -2.03 6.68
CA VAL A 51 0.64 -3.46 6.39
C VAL A 51 -0.66 -3.81 5.66
N THR A 52 -0.55 -4.59 4.59
CA THR A 52 -1.71 -5.07 3.82
C THR A 52 -1.38 -6.44 3.21
N HIS A 53 -2.39 -7.29 3.13
CA HIS A 53 -2.35 -8.52 2.34
C HIS A 53 -2.75 -8.28 0.86
N ASN A 54 -3.17 -7.08 0.48
CA ASN A 54 -3.52 -6.74 -0.89
C ASN A 54 -2.33 -6.13 -1.65
N VAL A 55 -1.84 -6.88 -2.64
CA VAL A 55 -0.71 -6.45 -3.48
C VAL A 55 -1.03 -5.19 -4.30
N GLU A 56 -2.27 -5.03 -4.77
CA GLU A 56 -2.68 -3.85 -5.53
C GLU A 56 -2.59 -2.58 -4.69
N GLU A 57 -3.04 -2.63 -3.43
CA GLU A 57 -2.91 -1.54 -2.47
C GLU A 57 -1.44 -1.16 -2.24
N ALA A 58 -0.61 -2.18 -1.99
CA ALA A 58 0.81 -2.00 -1.72
C ALA A 58 1.53 -1.26 -2.85
N VAL A 59 1.34 -1.69 -4.11
CA VAL A 59 2.00 -1.04 -5.26
C VAL A 59 1.36 0.30 -5.64
N TYR A 60 0.04 0.45 -5.47
CA TYR A 60 -0.67 1.67 -5.85
C TYR A 60 -0.34 2.83 -4.92
N LEU A 61 -0.30 2.61 -3.60
CA LEU A 61 -0.17 3.68 -2.62
C LEU A 61 1.28 3.99 -2.23
N SER A 62 2.20 3.03 -2.32
CA SER A 62 3.51 3.14 -1.65
C SER A 62 4.62 3.64 -2.58
N ASP A 63 5.65 4.29 -2.02
CA ASP A 63 6.92 4.55 -2.72
C ASP A 63 7.88 3.35 -2.65
N ARG A 64 7.71 2.53 -1.61
CA ARG A 64 8.47 1.32 -1.35
C ARG A 64 7.54 0.21 -0.87
N VAL A 65 7.74 -1.00 -1.37
CA VAL A 65 7.05 -2.21 -0.91
C VAL A 65 8.09 -3.13 -0.27
N ILE A 66 7.89 -3.46 0.99
CA ILE A 66 8.73 -4.40 1.73
C ILE A 66 8.02 -5.74 1.78
N VAL A 67 8.60 -6.74 1.12
CA VAL A 67 8.10 -8.12 1.15
C VAL A 67 8.81 -8.84 2.29
N LEU A 68 8.03 -9.46 3.17
CA LEU A 68 8.52 -10.29 4.27
C LEU A 68 8.48 -11.76 3.88
N THR A 69 9.41 -12.53 4.44
CA THR A 69 9.38 -14.00 4.40
C THR A 69 8.33 -14.57 5.34
N SER A 70 7.99 -15.83 5.12
CA SER A 70 7.23 -16.65 6.06
C SER A 70 7.96 -16.81 7.40
N ARG A 71 7.24 -17.29 8.42
CA ARG A 71 7.77 -17.36 9.80
C ARG A 71 9.09 -18.16 9.85
N PRO A 72 10.13 -17.65 10.55
CA PRO A 72 10.21 -16.34 11.22
C PRO A 72 10.39 -15.18 10.24
N ALA A 73 9.63 -14.09 10.42
CA ALA A 73 9.60 -12.98 9.48
C ALA A 73 10.94 -12.26 9.34
N ARG A 74 11.48 -12.23 8.13
CA ARG A 74 12.65 -11.44 7.71
C ARG A 74 12.30 -10.63 6.46
N ILE A 75 13.01 -9.53 6.23
CA ILE A 75 12.90 -8.79 4.96
C ILE A 75 13.42 -9.68 3.83
N LYS A 76 12.52 -10.07 2.93
CA LYS A 76 12.85 -10.82 1.71
C LYS A 76 13.38 -9.88 0.64
N ARG A 77 12.63 -8.80 0.37
CA ARG A 77 12.94 -7.84 -0.68
C ARG A 77 12.34 -6.49 -0.36
N ILE A 78 13.05 -5.44 -0.76
CA ILE A 78 12.51 -4.07 -0.80
C ILE A 78 12.42 -3.66 -2.27
N LEU A 79 11.23 -3.34 -2.73
CA LEU A 79 10.95 -2.89 -4.08
C LEU A 79 10.67 -1.38 -4.07
N ARG A 80 11.32 -0.63 -4.96
CA ARG A 80 11.00 0.79 -5.17
C ARG A 80 9.90 0.91 -6.22
N VAL A 81 8.86 1.67 -5.89
CA VAL A 81 7.78 2.02 -6.82
C VAL A 81 8.14 3.37 -7.44
N GLY A 82 8.96 3.36 -8.48
CA GLY A 82 9.45 4.56 -9.17
C GLY A 82 8.41 5.26 -10.07
N LEU A 83 7.12 5.05 -9.82
CA LEU A 83 6.05 5.61 -10.63
C LEU A 83 5.48 6.87 -9.96
N PRO A 84 5.33 7.99 -10.71
CA PRO A 84 4.73 9.20 -10.18
C PRO A 84 3.26 8.95 -9.79
N ARG A 85 2.76 9.75 -8.85
CA ARG A 85 1.34 9.83 -8.51
C ARG A 85 0.70 11.00 -9.28
N PRO A 86 -0.60 10.93 -9.64
CA PRO A 86 -1.49 9.79 -9.46
C PRO A 86 -1.14 8.63 -10.42
N ARG A 87 -1.22 7.40 -9.91
CA ARG A 87 -0.91 6.20 -10.70
C ARG A 87 -2.16 5.70 -11.42
N ASP A 88 -1.98 5.18 -12.63
CA ASP A 88 -3.00 4.38 -13.29
C ASP A 88 -2.86 2.91 -12.88
N LYS A 89 -3.93 2.34 -12.33
CA LYS A 89 -3.96 0.94 -11.89
C LYS A 89 -3.79 -0.05 -13.04
N LEU A 90 -4.11 0.38 -14.26
CA LEU A 90 -4.05 -0.43 -15.46
C LEU A 90 -2.77 -0.19 -16.28
N SER A 91 -1.92 0.76 -15.87
CA SER A 91 -0.64 1.01 -16.53
C SER A 91 0.22 -0.26 -16.56
N LYS A 92 0.90 -0.48 -17.70
CA LYS A 92 1.74 -1.68 -17.89
C LYS A 92 2.82 -1.78 -16.83
N GLU A 93 3.35 -0.64 -16.40
CA GLU A 93 4.39 -0.49 -15.40
C GLU A 93 3.91 -0.92 -14.01
N LEU A 94 2.72 -0.46 -13.59
CA LEU A 94 2.16 -0.84 -12.29
C LEU A 94 1.73 -2.31 -12.28
N VAL A 95 1.13 -2.79 -13.37
CA VAL A 95 0.80 -4.22 -13.53
C VAL A 95 2.06 -5.08 -13.47
N GLY A 96 3.16 -4.64 -14.10
CA GLY A 96 4.46 -5.30 -14.00
C GLY A 96 5.02 -5.33 -12.58
N LEU A 97 4.92 -4.22 -11.83
CA LEU A 97 5.28 -4.19 -10.41
C LEU A 97 4.43 -5.15 -9.57
N ARG A 98 3.11 -5.18 -9.80
CA ARG A 98 2.19 -6.09 -9.11
C ARG A 98 2.59 -7.55 -9.34
N LYS A 99 2.88 -7.93 -10.59
CA LYS A 99 3.35 -9.29 -10.93
C LYS A 99 4.62 -9.67 -10.15
N ARG A 100 5.61 -8.77 -10.12
CA ARG A 100 6.86 -8.99 -9.36
C ARG A 100 6.62 -9.20 -7.87
N VAL A 101 5.70 -8.45 -7.25
CA VAL A 101 5.37 -8.64 -5.82
C VAL A 101 4.67 -9.98 -5.60
N VAL A 102 3.73 -10.36 -6.47
CA VAL A 102 3.04 -11.66 -6.40
C VAL A 102 4.03 -12.81 -6.51
N GLU A 103 4.97 -12.76 -7.47
CA GLU A 103 6.02 -13.79 -7.63
C GLU A 103 6.85 -13.97 -6.34
N LEU A 104 7.27 -12.87 -5.71
CA LEU A 104 8.01 -12.92 -4.46
C LEU A 104 7.20 -13.52 -3.30
N LEU A 105 5.89 -13.26 -3.27
CA LEU A 105 4.97 -13.78 -2.25
C LEU A 105 4.64 -15.25 -2.45
N ARG A 106 4.54 -15.74 -3.69
CA ARG A 106 4.27 -17.17 -4.00
C ARG A 106 5.30 -18.12 -3.41
N GLU A 107 6.55 -17.70 -3.41
CA GLU A 107 7.64 -18.45 -2.78
C GLU A 107 7.49 -18.55 -1.25
N GLU A 108 6.70 -17.67 -0.61
CA GLU A 108 6.51 -17.62 0.84
C GLU A 108 5.14 -18.13 1.30
N VAL A 109 4.13 -18.04 0.43
CA VAL A 109 2.74 -18.40 0.71
C VAL A 109 2.32 -19.44 -0.33
N PRO A 110 2.37 -20.75 0.01
CA PRO A 110 2.15 -21.85 -0.93
C PRO A 110 0.77 -21.89 -1.62
N TYR A 111 -0.17 -21.05 -1.19
CA TYR A 111 -1.56 -21.02 -1.66
C TYR A 111 -1.93 -19.75 -2.45
N LEU A 112 -0.94 -18.89 -2.80
CA LEU A 112 -1.05 -17.70 -3.68
C LEU A 112 -0.63 -18.00 -5.13
#